data_AF-A0A3C1C424-F1
#
_entry.id   AF-A0A3C1C424-F1
#
_cell.length_a   1.000
_cell.length_b   1.000
_cell.length_c   1.000
_cell.angle_alpha   90.00
_cell.angle_beta   90.00
_cell.angle_gamma   90.00
#
_symmetry.space_group_name_H-M   'P 1'
#
loop_
_entity.id
_entity.type
_entity.pdbx_description
1 polymer ?
#
loop_
_entity_poly.entity_id
_entity_poly.type
_entity_poly.pdbx_seq_one_letter_code
_entity_poly.pdbx_strand_id
1 'polypeptide(L)'
;MNIFRPSAFRPSAFRALALSLAVPLSALLAGCDVGSADSTTAVIADNDGTIYNFAGLYMHPATSGTNALPLVYPNQEGGSRPSGRLITSLRLLQYGRTLEAFDSEGQTWSGSISSLQSGTATFTLQGRTTAGQSVEVAGTLIYADQQSTMDATWIEPAYYGSLYARATVAPATTNSPTGDVTLAASSYSASISEVITLTAGGGTGSNSWPSSVAFGTFFASGSSATYTRTAGTSADSVSITVSSGGDAASILLEFD
;
A
#
# COMPACT_ATOMS: atom_id res chain seq x y z
N MET A 1 4.57 41.91 -68.08
CA MET A 1 3.79 43.11 -67.71
C MET A 1 3.50 43.02 -66.22
N ASN A 2 4.07 43.95 -65.45
CA ASN A 2 3.85 44.28 -64.03
C ASN A 2 4.01 43.20 -62.95
N ILE A 3 4.60 43.43 -61.76
CA ILE A 3 5.56 44.40 -61.20
C ILE A 3 5.89 43.81 -59.80
N PHE A 4 7.15 43.94 -59.37
CA PHE A 4 7.66 43.71 -58.01
C PHE A 4 6.81 44.36 -56.90
N ARG A 5 6.77 43.76 -55.69
CA ARG A 5 7.18 44.44 -54.43
C ARG A 5 7.22 43.50 -53.21
N PRO A 6 8.34 43.45 -52.47
CA PRO A 6 8.44 43.01 -51.09
C PRO A 6 8.40 44.22 -50.12
N SER A 7 8.02 44.00 -48.87
CA SER A 7 8.17 44.97 -47.76
C SER A 7 8.27 44.19 -46.44
N ALA A 8 9.45 44.05 -45.81
CA ALA A 8 10.23 45.05 -45.05
C ALA A 8 9.61 45.29 -43.63
N PHE A 9 10.30 44.86 -42.56
CA PHE A 9 11.06 45.72 -41.60
C PHE A 9 10.13 46.60 -40.72
N ARG A 10 10.15 46.63 -39.38
CA ARG A 10 11.27 46.79 -38.42
C ARG A 10 10.84 46.52 -36.96
N PRO A 11 11.83 46.33 -36.07
CA PRO A 11 11.70 46.24 -34.60
C PRO A 11 11.89 47.61 -33.91
N SER A 12 11.38 47.75 -32.68
CA SER A 12 11.87 48.67 -31.63
C SER A 12 10.93 48.55 -30.41
N ALA A 13 11.33 47.92 -29.31
CA ALA A 13 12.12 48.50 -28.22
C ALA A 13 11.42 49.69 -27.53
N PHE A 14 10.95 49.50 -26.31
CA PHE A 14 10.99 50.53 -25.27
C PHE A 14 11.22 49.90 -23.90
N ARG A 15 12.38 50.22 -23.33
CA ARG A 15 12.69 50.14 -21.91
C ARG A 15 11.81 51.13 -21.15
N ALA A 16 11.30 50.75 -19.99
CA ALA A 16 11.12 51.67 -18.88
C ALA A 16 11.33 50.93 -17.56
N LEU A 17 12.42 51.32 -16.91
CA LEU A 17 12.73 51.09 -15.51
C LEU A 17 11.63 51.71 -14.64
N ALA A 18 11.14 50.99 -13.64
CA ALA A 18 10.58 51.60 -12.43
C ALA A 18 10.91 50.73 -11.23
N LEU A 19 11.80 51.27 -10.41
CA LEU A 19 12.30 50.74 -9.14
C LEU A 19 11.46 51.39 -8.03
N SER A 20 10.73 50.62 -7.23
CA SER A 20 10.30 51.03 -5.87
C SER A 20 9.72 49.81 -5.15
N LEU A 21 10.49 49.10 -4.32
CA LEU A 21 10.63 49.32 -2.87
C LEU A 21 9.31 49.08 -2.09
N ALA A 22 9.10 47.84 -1.64
CA ALA A 22 8.36 47.54 -0.41
C ALA A 22 8.68 46.11 0.05
N VAL A 23 9.47 46.01 1.12
CA VAL A 23 9.67 44.80 1.91
C VAL A 23 8.49 44.66 2.87
N PRO A 24 7.82 43.50 2.92
CA PRO A 24 7.25 43.04 4.17
C PRO A 24 7.81 41.67 4.55
N LEU A 25 8.60 41.68 5.61
CA LEU A 25 8.45 40.78 6.76
C LEU A 25 8.13 39.31 6.42
N SER A 26 9.14 38.55 5.97
CA SER A 26 9.11 37.08 5.98
C SER A 26 9.18 36.58 7.42
N ALA A 27 8.03 36.56 8.08
CA ALA A 27 7.85 35.86 9.34
C ALA A 27 8.21 34.38 9.14
N LEU A 28 8.93 33.84 10.13
CA LEU A 28 9.22 32.44 10.33
C LEU A 28 7.94 31.61 10.25
N LEU A 29 7.60 31.14 9.06
CA LEU A 29 6.90 29.87 8.92
C LEU A 29 8.00 28.83 9.05
N ALA A 30 8.22 28.37 10.28
CA ALA A 30 8.58 26.98 10.48
C ALA A 30 7.47 26.18 9.79
N GLY A 31 7.69 25.89 8.50
CA GLY A 31 6.96 24.83 7.85
C GLY A 31 7.27 23.62 8.70
N CYS A 32 6.29 23.18 9.48
CA CYS A 32 6.20 21.78 9.85
C CYS A 32 6.40 21.06 8.52
N ASP A 33 7.54 20.40 8.35
CA ASP A 33 7.67 19.35 7.36
C ASP A 33 6.55 18.39 7.72
N VAL A 34 5.40 18.53 7.04
CA VAL A 34 4.34 17.54 7.11
C VAL A 34 4.95 16.37 6.37
N GLY A 35 5.72 15.59 7.11
CA GLY A 35 6.21 14.30 6.72
C GLY A 35 5.00 13.42 6.47
N SER A 36 4.45 13.50 5.27
CA SER A 36 3.83 12.37 4.63
C SER A 36 4.37 12.39 3.21
N ALA A 37 5.37 11.55 2.95
CA ALA A 37 5.46 10.96 1.63
C ALA A 37 4.18 10.12 1.47
N ASP A 38 3.07 10.77 1.10
CA ASP A 38 1.89 10.08 0.63
C ASP A 38 2.36 9.25 -0.55
N SER A 39 2.54 7.95 -0.31
CA SER A 39 2.77 6.99 -1.36
C SER A 39 1.56 7.06 -2.28
N THR A 40 1.73 7.66 -3.45
CA THR A 40 0.62 7.98 -4.38
C THR A 40 -0.02 6.74 -5.01
N THR A 41 0.41 5.54 -4.63
CA THR A 41 -0.19 4.28 -5.06
C THR A 41 -0.99 3.70 -3.92
N ALA A 42 -2.33 3.73 -4.04
CA ALA A 42 -3.22 3.08 -3.09
C ALA A 42 -2.83 1.61 -2.92
N VAL A 43 -2.45 1.24 -1.69
CA VAL A 43 -2.14 -0.15 -1.35
C VAL A 43 -3.44 -0.95 -1.43
N ILE A 44 -3.41 -2.05 -2.18
CA ILE A 44 -4.57 -2.94 -2.28
C ILE A 44 -4.49 -3.98 -1.17
N ALA A 45 -5.46 -3.95 -0.26
CA ALA A 45 -5.66 -4.95 0.78
C ALA A 45 -7.00 -5.65 0.55
N ASP A 46 -7.12 -6.89 1.04
CA ASP A 46 -8.41 -7.57 1.12
C ASP A 46 -9.26 -7.03 2.29
N ASN A 47 -10.46 -7.60 2.46
CA ASN A 47 -11.40 -7.17 3.50
C ASN A 47 -10.86 -7.36 4.94
N ASP A 48 -9.84 -8.20 5.13
CA ASP A 48 -9.21 -8.47 6.42
C ASP A 48 -7.98 -7.58 6.65
N GLY A 49 -7.67 -6.67 5.71
CA GLY A 49 -6.49 -5.81 5.76
C GLY A 49 -5.20 -6.50 5.31
N THR A 50 -5.29 -7.71 4.75
CA THR A 50 -4.14 -8.44 4.24
C THR A 50 -3.74 -7.91 2.86
N ILE A 51 -2.46 -7.60 2.71
CA ILE A 51 -1.83 -7.13 1.49
C ILE A 51 -1.13 -8.31 0.83
N TYR A 52 -1.52 -8.59 -0.41
CA TYR A 52 -0.89 -9.61 -1.23
C TYR A 52 -0.02 -8.96 -2.31
N ASN A 53 1.21 -9.46 -2.43
CA ASN A 53 2.12 -9.08 -3.50
C ASN A 53 2.13 -10.18 -4.57
N PHE A 54 1.75 -9.83 -5.79
CA PHE A 54 1.74 -10.73 -6.93
C PHE A 54 2.92 -10.50 -7.87
N ALA A 55 3.84 -9.60 -7.56
CA ALA A 55 5.04 -9.36 -8.35
C ALA A 55 5.97 -10.57 -8.30
N GLY A 56 6.44 -11.01 -9.47
CA GLY A 56 7.24 -12.23 -9.61
C GLY A 56 7.52 -12.57 -11.06
N LEU A 57 8.39 -13.57 -11.27
CA LEU A 57 8.64 -14.14 -12.61
C LEU A 57 7.70 -15.32 -12.82
N TYR A 58 6.65 -15.12 -13.60
CA TYR A 58 5.68 -16.15 -13.94
C TYR A 58 6.23 -17.02 -15.07
N MET A 59 6.32 -18.32 -14.80
CA MET A 59 6.76 -19.34 -15.75
C MET A 59 5.81 -20.53 -15.71
N HIS A 60 5.76 -21.30 -16.79
CA HIS A 60 5.03 -22.56 -16.74
C HIS A 60 5.62 -23.46 -15.65
N PRO A 61 4.82 -24.04 -14.74
CA PRO A 61 5.35 -25.00 -13.78
C PRO A 61 5.93 -26.19 -14.53
N ALA A 62 7.23 -26.37 -14.44
CA ALA A 62 7.95 -27.35 -15.25
C ALA A 62 7.43 -28.77 -14.99
N THR A 63 7.04 -29.48 -16.05
CA THR A 63 6.97 -30.94 -16.05
C THR A 63 8.35 -31.48 -16.42
N SER A 64 9.20 -31.69 -15.42
CA SER A 64 10.39 -32.57 -15.45
C SER A 64 11.38 -32.47 -16.64
N GLY A 65 11.44 -31.35 -17.36
CA GLY A 65 12.35 -31.12 -18.48
C GLY A 65 13.09 -29.79 -18.40
N THR A 66 14.29 -29.71 -18.98
CA THR A 66 15.14 -28.52 -19.08
C THR A 66 14.63 -27.45 -20.06
N ASN A 67 13.52 -27.69 -20.76
CA ASN A 67 12.97 -26.78 -21.75
C ASN A 67 11.87 -25.91 -21.15
N ALA A 68 11.97 -24.59 -21.35
CA ALA A 68 10.91 -23.65 -21.01
C ALA A 68 9.68 -23.90 -21.90
N LEU A 69 8.52 -24.12 -21.28
CA LEU A 69 7.25 -24.31 -21.98
C LEU A 69 6.58 -22.95 -22.27
N PRO A 70 5.87 -22.81 -23.40
CA PRO A 70 5.04 -21.64 -23.66
C PRO A 70 4.01 -21.43 -22.55
N LEU A 71 3.69 -20.16 -22.24
CA LEU A 71 2.67 -19.85 -21.24
C LEU A 71 1.24 -20.01 -21.76
N VAL A 72 1.03 -19.89 -23.08
CA VAL A 72 -0.29 -19.83 -23.72
C VAL A 72 -0.64 -21.16 -24.42
N TYR A 73 -1.83 -21.68 -24.14
CA TYR A 73 -2.48 -22.91 -24.64
C TYR A 73 -3.84 -22.54 -25.24
N PRO A 74 -4.47 -23.29 -26.17
CA PRO A 74 -4.09 -24.58 -26.70
C PRO A 74 -3.16 -24.46 -27.89
N ASN A 75 -2.22 -25.41 -27.98
CA ASN A 75 -1.32 -25.62 -29.11
C ASN A 75 -1.80 -26.73 -30.06
N GLN A 76 -3.09 -27.13 -30.02
CA GLN A 76 -3.53 -28.43 -30.56
C GLN A 76 -4.69 -28.43 -31.58
N GLU A 77 -5.34 -27.31 -31.91
CA GLU A 77 -6.17 -27.27 -33.13
C GLU A 77 -5.38 -26.67 -34.28
N GLY A 78 -5.21 -27.47 -35.34
CA GLY A 78 -4.30 -27.21 -36.45
C GLY A 78 -4.49 -25.83 -37.09
N GLY A 79 -3.64 -24.88 -36.70
CA GLY A 79 -3.51 -23.57 -37.34
C GLY A 79 -3.62 -22.36 -36.41
N SER A 80 -4.19 -22.53 -35.21
CA SER A 80 -4.43 -21.40 -34.30
C SER A 80 -3.35 -21.35 -33.22
N ARG A 81 -2.40 -20.43 -33.37
CA ARG A 81 -1.37 -20.12 -32.36
C ARG A 81 -1.35 -18.61 -32.08
N PRO A 82 -0.83 -18.18 -30.92
CA PRO A 82 -0.57 -16.76 -30.69
C PRO A 82 0.26 -16.17 -31.84
N SER A 83 -0.05 -14.95 -32.24
CA SER A 83 0.74 -14.27 -33.27
C SER A 83 2.15 -13.96 -32.75
N GLY A 84 3.13 -13.93 -33.64
CA GLY A 84 4.52 -13.66 -33.27
C GLY A 84 5.23 -14.86 -32.61
N ARG A 85 6.18 -14.56 -31.72
CA ARG A 85 6.97 -15.54 -30.96
C ARG A 85 6.23 -15.93 -29.69
N LEU A 86 6.30 -17.21 -29.33
CA LEU A 86 5.70 -17.73 -28.10
C LEU A 86 6.46 -17.21 -26.88
N ILE A 87 5.72 -16.72 -25.88
CA ILE A 87 6.29 -16.30 -24.61
C ILE A 87 6.42 -17.49 -23.65
N THR A 88 7.52 -17.54 -22.90
CA THR A 88 7.84 -18.62 -21.95
C THR A 88 7.92 -18.13 -20.51
N SER A 89 7.98 -16.82 -20.32
CA SER A 89 7.90 -16.18 -19.02
C SER A 89 7.28 -14.80 -19.14
N LEU A 90 6.72 -14.33 -18.01
CA LEU A 90 6.18 -12.99 -17.84
C LEU A 90 6.62 -12.47 -16.47
N ARG A 91 7.49 -11.47 -16.43
CA ARG A 91 7.88 -10.80 -15.18
C ARG A 91 6.84 -9.75 -14.86
N LEU A 92 6.06 -9.97 -13.80
CA LEU A 92 5.04 -9.04 -13.31
C LEU A 92 5.62 -8.14 -12.21
N LEU A 93 5.32 -6.85 -12.30
CA LEU A 93 5.59 -5.81 -11.32
C LEU A 93 4.26 -5.23 -10.84
N GLN A 94 4.15 -4.93 -9.55
CA GLN A 94 2.93 -4.43 -8.94
C GLN A 94 3.20 -3.14 -8.17
N TYR A 95 2.41 -2.12 -8.46
CA TYR A 95 2.44 -0.80 -7.82
C TYR A 95 1.03 -0.47 -7.31
N GLY A 96 0.70 -0.95 -6.12
CA GLY A 96 -0.67 -0.92 -5.62
C GLY A 96 -1.60 -1.75 -6.51
N ARG A 97 -2.49 -1.08 -7.24
CA ARG A 97 -3.40 -1.70 -8.22
C ARG A 97 -2.84 -1.74 -9.63
N THR A 98 -1.82 -0.93 -9.94
CA THR A 98 -1.22 -0.89 -11.27
C THR A 98 -0.30 -2.07 -11.45
N LEU A 99 -0.36 -2.68 -12.64
CA LEU A 99 0.51 -3.77 -13.06
C LEU A 99 1.33 -3.34 -14.27
N GLU A 100 2.60 -3.70 -14.25
CA GLU A 100 3.48 -3.68 -15.42
C GLU A 100 4.07 -5.07 -15.60
N ALA A 101 4.30 -5.50 -16.83
CA ALA A 101 5.02 -6.74 -17.05
C ALA A 101 5.94 -6.71 -18.27
N PHE A 102 6.92 -7.61 -18.27
CA PHE A 102 7.86 -7.83 -19.36
C PHE A 102 7.87 -9.31 -19.71
N ASP A 103 7.65 -9.66 -20.97
CA ASP A 103 7.71 -11.05 -21.41
C ASP A 103 9.13 -11.48 -21.83
N SER A 104 9.30 -12.79 -22.08
CA SER A 104 10.57 -13.36 -22.57
C SER A 104 11.01 -12.86 -23.95
N GLU A 105 10.15 -12.14 -24.66
CA GLU A 105 10.38 -11.60 -26.00
C GLU A 105 10.64 -10.08 -25.97
N GLY A 106 10.74 -9.51 -24.77
CA GLY A 106 11.04 -8.10 -24.55
C GLY A 106 9.87 -7.15 -24.77
N GLN A 107 8.64 -7.65 -24.91
CA GLN A 107 7.45 -6.79 -24.98
C GLN A 107 7.04 -6.34 -23.58
N THR A 108 6.56 -5.11 -23.52
CA THR A 108 6.03 -4.51 -22.29
C THR A 108 4.51 -4.62 -22.26
N TRP A 109 3.99 -4.87 -21.07
CA TRP A 109 2.59 -5.04 -20.78
C TRP A 109 2.19 -4.09 -19.67
N SER A 110 0.98 -3.56 -19.73
CA SER A 110 0.45 -2.64 -18.72
C SER A 110 -0.96 -3.03 -18.35
N GLY A 111 -1.35 -2.83 -17.10
CA GLY A 111 -2.68 -3.20 -16.67
C GLY A 111 -2.95 -2.92 -15.21
N SER A 112 -3.91 -3.64 -14.63
CA SER A 112 -4.32 -3.41 -13.26
C SER A 112 -5.02 -4.61 -12.62
N ILE A 113 -5.06 -4.58 -11.29
CA ILE A 113 -5.93 -5.42 -10.47
C ILE A 113 -7.26 -4.69 -10.30
N SER A 114 -8.38 -5.36 -10.62
CA SER A 114 -9.75 -4.84 -10.51
C SER A 114 -10.44 -5.22 -9.20
N SER A 115 -10.03 -6.33 -8.57
CA SER A 115 -10.52 -6.76 -7.25
C SER A 115 -9.47 -7.63 -6.56
N LEU A 116 -9.53 -7.69 -5.23
CA LEU A 116 -8.71 -8.57 -4.40
C LEU A 116 -9.56 -9.08 -3.24
N GLN A 117 -9.66 -10.39 -3.09
CA GLN A 117 -10.35 -11.03 -1.98
C GLN A 117 -9.66 -12.34 -1.62
N SER A 118 -9.30 -12.51 -0.35
CA SER A 118 -8.76 -13.77 0.18
C SER A 118 -7.61 -14.34 -0.66
N GLY A 119 -6.63 -13.49 -1.01
CA GLY A 119 -5.47 -13.86 -1.82
C GLY A 119 -5.74 -14.09 -3.31
N THR A 120 -6.97 -13.89 -3.79
CA THR A 120 -7.33 -13.97 -5.21
C THR A 120 -7.56 -12.57 -5.78
N ALA A 121 -6.76 -12.17 -6.75
CA ALA A 121 -6.88 -10.91 -7.47
C ALA A 121 -7.40 -11.12 -8.89
N THR A 122 -8.42 -10.38 -9.32
CA THR A 122 -8.79 -10.30 -10.74
C THR A 122 -7.95 -9.23 -11.41
N PHE A 123 -7.38 -9.53 -12.57
CA PHE A 123 -6.48 -8.62 -13.27
C PHE A 123 -6.71 -8.59 -14.78
N THR A 124 -6.23 -7.52 -15.40
CA THR A 124 -6.10 -7.37 -16.85
C THR A 124 -4.71 -6.84 -17.17
N LEU A 125 -4.08 -7.32 -18.25
CA LEU A 125 -2.89 -6.76 -18.88
C LEU A 125 -3.16 -6.53 -20.36
N GLN A 126 -2.56 -5.49 -20.91
CA GLN A 126 -2.61 -5.15 -22.33
C GLN A 126 -1.18 -4.99 -22.84
N GLY A 127 -0.92 -5.55 -24.01
CA GLY A 127 0.38 -5.50 -24.66
C GLY A 127 0.27 -5.82 -26.14
N ARG A 128 1.41 -6.16 -26.74
CA ARG A 128 1.47 -6.56 -28.14
C ARG A 128 2.38 -7.76 -28.33
N THR A 129 2.04 -8.60 -29.30
CA THR A 129 2.94 -9.67 -29.74
C THR A 129 4.10 -9.12 -30.55
N THR A 130 5.14 -9.92 -30.79
CA THR A 130 6.24 -9.53 -31.69
C THR A 130 5.82 -9.37 -33.15
N ALA A 131 4.62 -9.84 -33.52
CA ALA A 131 3.99 -9.56 -34.81
C ALA A 131 3.18 -8.25 -34.83
N GLY A 132 3.16 -7.51 -33.71
CA GLY A 132 2.49 -6.23 -33.56
C GLY A 132 0.99 -6.29 -33.28
N GLN A 133 0.42 -7.50 -33.09
CA GLN A 133 -0.99 -7.67 -32.74
C GLN A 133 -1.25 -7.21 -31.31
N SER A 134 -2.38 -6.53 -31.10
CA SER A 134 -2.80 -6.13 -29.75
C SER A 134 -3.35 -7.33 -29.01
N VAL A 135 -2.96 -7.46 -27.75
CA VAL A 135 -3.34 -8.58 -26.89
C VAL A 135 -3.88 -8.05 -25.58
N GLU A 136 -4.96 -8.66 -25.12
CA GLU A 136 -5.45 -8.54 -23.76
C GLU A 136 -5.26 -9.88 -23.03
N VAL A 137 -4.73 -9.83 -21.81
CA VAL A 137 -4.66 -10.96 -20.89
C VAL A 137 -5.55 -10.66 -19.71
N ALA A 138 -6.62 -11.43 -19.52
CA ALA A 138 -7.57 -11.23 -18.43
C ALA A 138 -7.74 -12.51 -17.61
N GLY A 139 -7.68 -12.42 -16.28
CA GLY A 139 -7.71 -13.60 -15.44
C GLY A 139 -7.60 -13.33 -13.95
N THR A 140 -7.10 -14.33 -13.22
CA THR A 140 -6.87 -14.26 -11.79
C THR A 140 -5.42 -14.56 -11.42
N LEU A 141 -4.96 -13.90 -10.36
CA LEU A 141 -3.74 -14.21 -9.63
C LEU A 141 -4.14 -14.78 -8.28
N ILE A 142 -3.68 -15.97 -7.97
CA ILE A 142 -4.04 -16.70 -6.75
C ILE A 142 -2.79 -16.86 -5.91
N TYR A 143 -2.77 -16.27 -4.72
CA TYR A 143 -1.68 -16.40 -3.76
C TYR A 143 -1.86 -17.67 -2.92
N ALA A 144 -0.83 -18.53 -2.88
CA ALA A 144 -0.78 -19.67 -1.97
C ALA A 144 0.64 -19.83 -1.42
N ASP A 145 0.88 -19.43 -0.17
CA ASP A 145 2.18 -19.60 0.52
C ASP A 145 3.40 -19.15 -0.31
N GLN A 146 3.36 -17.92 -0.83
CA GLN A 146 4.39 -17.35 -1.72
C GLN A 146 4.52 -18.03 -3.09
N GLN A 147 3.66 -18.99 -3.42
CA GLN A 147 3.51 -19.57 -4.76
C GLN A 147 2.26 -18.97 -5.40
N SER A 148 2.44 -17.90 -6.18
CA SER A 148 1.34 -17.31 -6.92
C SER A 148 1.09 -18.06 -8.22
N THR A 149 -0.18 -18.32 -8.52
CA THR A 149 -0.64 -18.89 -9.79
C THR A 149 -1.38 -17.84 -10.61
N MET A 150 -1.01 -17.71 -11.87
CA MET A 150 -1.73 -16.94 -12.88
C MET A 150 -2.56 -17.90 -13.73
N ASP A 151 -3.87 -17.71 -13.71
CA ASP A 151 -4.82 -18.43 -14.54
C ASP A 151 -5.62 -17.39 -15.34
N ALA A 152 -5.36 -17.30 -16.63
CA ALA A 152 -5.86 -16.21 -17.45
C ALA A 152 -6.24 -16.67 -18.86
N THR A 153 -6.89 -15.78 -19.59
CA THR A 153 -7.15 -15.92 -21.03
C THR A 153 -6.32 -14.90 -21.78
N TRP A 154 -5.58 -15.36 -22.77
CA TRP A 154 -4.91 -14.60 -23.81
C TRP A 154 -5.87 -14.34 -24.96
N ILE A 155 -6.06 -13.07 -25.32
CA ILE A 155 -7.06 -12.63 -26.29
C ILE A 155 -6.40 -11.78 -27.36
N GLU A 156 -6.42 -12.26 -28.60
CA GLU A 156 -6.05 -11.53 -29.82
C GLU A 156 -7.29 -11.41 -30.74
N PRO A 157 -7.28 -10.52 -31.76
CA PRO A 157 -8.43 -10.37 -32.67
C PRO A 157 -8.89 -11.65 -33.39
N ALA A 158 -7.99 -12.62 -33.60
CA ALA A 158 -8.26 -13.87 -34.32
C ALA A 158 -7.81 -15.12 -33.56
N TYR A 159 -7.44 -14.98 -32.29
CA TYR A 159 -6.93 -16.09 -31.46
C TYR A 159 -7.32 -15.88 -30.00
N TYR A 160 -7.72 -16.96 -29.33
CA TYR A 160 -7.85 -17.00 -27.89
C TYR A 160 -7.16 -18.23 -27.34
N GLY A 161 -6.60 -18.11 -26.13
CA GLY A 161 -5.94 -19.20 -25.44
C GLY A 161 -5.98 -19.03 -23.93
N SER A 162 -5.86 -20.12 -23.19
CA SER A 162 -5.57 -20.12 -21.75
C SER A 162 -4.09 -19.81 -21.52
N LEU A 163 -3.80 -18.96 -20.55
CA LEU A 163 -2.47 -18.68 -20.05
C LEU A 163 -2.38 -19.24 -18.63
N TYR A 164 -1.40 -20.11 -18.41
CA TYR A 164 -1.14 -20.69 -17.09
C TYR A 164 0.32 -20.52 -16.69
N ALA A 165 0.56 -19.95 -15.51
CA ALA A 165 1.91 -19.73 -15.02
C ALA A 165 1.96 -19.69 -13.49
N ARG A 166 3.15 -19.92 -12.92
CA ARG A 166 3.42 -19.77 -11.49
C ARG A 166 4.64 -18.92 -11.23
N ALA A 167 4.66 -18.22 -10.10
CA ALA A 167 5.78 -17.43 -9.63
C ALA A 167 5.98 -17.60 -8.12
N THR A 168 7.24 -17.51 -7.69
CA THR A 168 7.52 -17.20 -6.28
C THR A 168 7.34 -15.70 -6.08
N VAL A 169 6.56 -15.32 -5.07
CA VAL A 169 6.23 -13.93 -4.73
C VAL A 169 6.60 -13.60 -3.29
N ALA A 170 6.59 -12.32 -2.92
CA ALA A 170 6.88 -11.92 -1.54
C ALA A 170 5.79 -12.40 -0.57
N PRO A 171 6.12 -12.64 0.72
CA PRO A 171 5.14 -12.94 1.75
C PRO A 171 4.02 -11.90 1.81
N ALA A 172 2.79 -12.35 2.11
CA ALA A 172 1.70 -11.46 2.47
C ALA A 172 2.06 -10.65 3.73
N THR A 173 1.65 -9.39 3.74
CA THR A 173 1.79 -8.49 4.89
C THR A 173 0.41 -7.99 5.31
N THR A 174 0.26 -7.42 6.49
CA THR A 174 -1.00 -6.81 6.92
C THR A 174 -0.87 -5.30 6.95
N ASN A 175 -1.84 -4.62 6.35
CA ASN A 175 -2.19 -3.23 6.66
C ASN A 175 -3.25 -3.28 7.76
N SER A 176 -3.01 -4.05 8.83
CA SER A 176 -3.74 -3.74 10.06
C SER A 176 -3.30 -2.33 10.42
N PRO A 177 -4.21 -1.33 10.50
CA PRO A 177 -3.91 -0.17 11.30
C PRO A 177 -3.52 -0.77 12.63
N THR A 178 -2.30 -0.50 13.03
CA THR A 178 -1.80 -0.87 14.32
C THR A 178 -2.66 -0.08 15.28
N GLY A 179 -3.76 -0.71 15.74
CA GLY A 179 -4.87 0.02 16.31
C GLY A 179 -4.33 0.90 17.41
N ASP A 180 -4.68 2.19 17.36
CA ASP A 180 -4.28 3.15 18.39
C ASP A 180 -4.40 2.48 19.75
N VAL A 181 -3.39 2.70 20.60
CA VAL A 181 -3.47 2.18 21.96
C VAL A 181 -4.76 2.68 22.58
N THR A 182 -5.53 1.78 23.16
CA THR A 182 -6.76 2.08 23.89
C THR A 182 -6.54 1.77 25.35
N LEU A 183 -7.17 2.55 26.22
CA LEU A 183 -7.11 2.37 27.66
C LEU A 183 -8.51 2.54 28.24
N ALA A 184 -8.97 1.54 28.99
CA ALA A 184 -10.23 1.58 29.70
C ALA A 184 -10.01 1.38 31.20
N ALA A 185 -10.84 2.01 32.02
CA ALA A 185 -10.90 1.79 33.47
C ALA A 185 -12.23 1.16 33.89
N SER A 186 -12.20 0.38 34.97
CA SER A 186 -13.42 -0.16 35.60
C SER A 186 -14.29 0.93 36.24
N SER A 187 -13.66 2.05 36.64
CA SER A 187 -14.30 3.27 37.14
C SER A 187 -13.43 4.47 36.79
N TYR A 188 -14.04 5.64 36.60
CA TYR A 188 -13.36 6.92 36.37
C TYR A 188 -13.35 7.81 37.63
N SER A 189 -14.08 7.41 38.67
CA SER A 189 -14.02 8.01 40.01
C SER A 189 -13.29 7.05 40.95
N ALA A 190 -12.37 7.57 41.77
CA ALA A 190 -11.53 6.78 42.66
C ALA A 190 -11.72 7.15 44.13
N SER A 191 -12.45 6.32 44.85
CA SER A 191 -12.57 6.37 46.32
C SER A 191 -11.30 5.93 47.02
N ILE A 192 -11.09 6.43 48.24
CA ILE A 192 -9.93 6.02 49.04
C ILE A 192 -9.99 4.51 49.31
N SER A 193 -8.87 3.83 49.07
CA SER A 193 -8.74 2.36 49.12
C SER A 193 -9.54 1.58 48.06
N GLU A 194 -10.22 2.24 47.12
CA GLU A 194 -10.83 1.57 45.97
C GLU A 194 -9.76 1.05 45.01
N VAL A 195 -9.97 -0.14 44.45
CA VAL A 195 -9.10 -0.73 43.43
C VAL A 195 -9.74 -0.54 42.06
N ILE A 196 -9.13 0.28 41.22
CA ILE A 196 -9.51 0.48 39.82
C ILE A 196 -8.67 -0.42 38.94
N THR A 197 -9.33 -1.19 38.08
CA THR A 197 -8.66 -2.01 37.07
C THR A 197 -8.60 -1.27 35.76
N LEU A 198 -7.42 -1.24 35.15
CA LEU A 198 -7.13 -0.63 33.87
C LEU A 198 -6.81 -1.72 32.85
N THR A 199 -7.39 -1.62 31.65
CA THR A 199 -7.14 -2.58 30.57
C THR A 199 -6.69 -1.83 29.32
N ALA A 200 -5.50 -2.19 28.84
CA ALA A 200 -4.95 -1.69 27.59
C ALA A 200 -5.24 -2.66 26.43
N GLY A 201 -5.60 -2.12 25.27
CA GLY A 201 -5.82 -2.88 24.03
C GLY A 201 -5.21 -2.16 22.82
N GLY A 202 -5.04 -2.89 21.71
CA GLY A 202 -4.37 -2.36 20.51
C GLY A 202 -2.84 -2.27 20.68
N GLY A 203 -2.22 -1.39 19.89
CA GLY A 203 -0.77 -1.17 19.83
C GLY A 203 0.03 -2.23 19.04
N THR A 204 1.29 -1.93 18.75
CA THR A 204 2.22 -2.83 18.02
C THR A 204 3.24 -3.54 18.89
N GLY A 205 3.34 -3.16 20.16
CA GLY A 205 4.38 -3.61 21.07
C GLY A 205 3.85 -4.08 22.42
N SER A 206 4.80 -4.41 23.30
CA SER A 206 4.50 -4.63 24.71
C SER A 206 4.04 -3.33 25.35
N ASN A 207 2.99 -3.41 26.18
CA ASN A 207 2.52 -2.26 26.93
C ASN A 207 3.56 -1.82 27.95
N SER A 208 3.89 -0.53 27.92
CA SER A 208 4.70 0.15 28.92
C SER A 208 3.80 1.02 29.77
N TRP A 209 3.75 0.68 31.06
CA TRP A 209 2.96 1.35 32.08
C TRP A 209 3.88 2.23 32.95
N PRO A 210 3.35 3.26 33.64
CA PRO A 210 4.14 4.05 34.56
C PRO A 210 4.64 3.18 35.72
N SER A 211 5.86 3.43 36.18
CA SER A 211 6.45 2.71 37.32
C SER A 211 5.86 3.14 38.67
N SER A 212 5.24 4.32 38.71
CA SER A 212 4.57 4.87 39.88
C SER A 212 3.55 5.92 39.44
N VAL A 213 2.53 6.11 40.27
CA VAL A 213 1.41 7.02 40.03
C VAL A 213 1.14 7.78 41.33
N ALA A 214 0.82 9.07 41.26
CA ALA A 214 0.58 9.88 42.45
C ALA A 214 -0.64 9.38 43.25
N PHE A 215 -0.69 9.70 44.55
CA PHE A 215 -1.83 9.48 45.45
C PHE A 215 -2.31 8.02 45.62
N GLY A 216 -1.53 7.04 45.18
CA GLY A 216 -1.93 5.64 45.26
C GLY A 216 -0.80 4.66 45.10
N THR A 217 -1.15 3.38 45.15
CA THR A 217 -0.29 2.29 44.69
C THR A 217 -0.70 1.88 43.29
N PHE A 218 0.28 1.49 42.47
CA PHE A 218 0.07 1.11 41.08
C PHE A 218 0.84 -0.18 40.79
N PHE A 219 0.18 -1.13 40.16
CA PHE A 219 0.77 -2.39 39.75
C PHE A 219 0.30 -2.74 38.34
N ALA A 220 1.22 -3.14 37.46
CA ALA A 220 0.89 -3.45 36.08
C ALA A 220 1.58 -4.74 35.61
N SER A 221 0.89 -5.49 34.75
CA SER A 221 1.40 -6.68 34.10
C SER A 221 0.70 -6.91 32.76
N GLY A 222 1.48 -6.99 31.68
CA GLY A 222 0.96 -7.20 30.34
C GLY A 222 -0.05 -6.11 29.95
N SER A 223 -1.27 -6.50 29.59
CA SER A 223 -2.37 -5.60 29.19
C SER A 223 -3.24 -5.11 30.35
N SER A 224 -2.92 -5.43 31.59
CA SER A 224 -3.72 -5.04 32.75
C SER A 224 -2.89 -4.28 33.78
N ALA A 225 -3.51 -3.32 34.44
CA ALA A 225 -2.95 -2.63 35.60
C ALA A 225 -4.02 -2.40 36.67
N THR A 226 -3.60 -2.23 37.91
CA THR A 226 -4.44 -1.83 39.02
C THR A 226 -3.90 -0.57 39.66
N TYR A 227 -4.81 0.34 39.98
CA TYR A 227 -4.55 1.55 40.75
C TYR A 227 -5.39 1.52 42.02
N THR A 228 -4.77 1.76 43.17
CA THR A 228 -5.46 1.91 44.45
C THR A 228 -5.15 3.27 45.03
N ARG A 229 -6.15 4.13 45.19
CA ARG A 229 -5.98 5.44 45.83
C ARG A 229 -5.67 5.26 47.31
N THR A 230 -4.62 5.90 47.81
CA THR A 230 -4.21 5.86 49.23
C THR A 230 -4.09 7.25 49.87
N ALA A 231 -4.11 8.31 49.07
CA ALA A 231 -4.03 9.70 49.52
C ALA A 231 -4.81 10.66 48.60
N GLY A 232 -4.65 11.97 48.81
CA GLY A 232 -5.31 13.02 48.03
C GLY A 232 -6.72 13.35 48.52
N THR A 233 -7.23 14.47 48.05
CA THR A 233 -8.55 15.04 48.35
C THR A 233 -9.47 14.95 47.13
N SER A 234 -10.75 15.26 47.28
CA SER A 234 -11.70 15.30 46.16
C SER A 234 -11.44 16.41 45.14
N ALA A 235 -10.46 17.28 45.37
CA ALA A 235 -9.98 18.25 44.39
C ALA A 235 -8.81 17.71 43.54
N ASP A 236 -8.24 16.56 43.91
CA ASP A 236 -7.13 15.95 43.21
C ASP A 236 -7.63 14.98 42.11
N SER A 237 -6.76 14.66 41.17
CA SER A 237 -7.00 13.65 40.14
C SER A 237 -5.68 13.02 39.73
N VAL A 238 -5.75 11.90 38.99
CA VAL A 238 -4.55 11.27 38.46
C VAL A 238 -4.71 10.84 37.01
N SER A 239 -3.73 11.21 36.18
CA SER A 239 -3.65 10.77 34.79
C SER A 239 -2.74 9.56 34.69
N ILE A 240 -3.25 8.47 34.12
CA ILE A 240 -2.49 7.24 33.89
C ILE A 240 -2.38 7.03 32.39
N THR A 241 -1.14 6.92 31.90
CA THR A 241 -0.83 6.78 30.48
C THR A 241 -0.19 5.43 30.22
N VAL A 242 -0.72 4.65 29.28
CA VAL A 242 -0.08 3.43 28.76
C VAL A 242 0.45 3.71 27.36
N SER A 243 1.62 3.16 27.02
CA SER A 243 2.19 3.27 25.68
C SER A 243 2.50 1.90 25.10
N SER A 244 2.40 1.78 23.77
CA SER A 244 2.77 0.57 23.03
C SER A 244 3.20 0.96 21.63
N GLY A 245 4.40 0.55 21.21
CA GLY A 245 4.78 0.65 19.81
C GLY A 245 5.03 2.05 19.25
N GLY A 246 5.03 3.09 20.08
CA GLY A 246 5.12 4.49 19.68
C GLY A 246 3.86 5.30 19.97
N ASP A 247 2.73 4.63 20.20
CA ASP A 247 1.44 5.24 20.54
C ASP A 247 1.21 5.26 22.05
N ALA A 248 0.33 6.16 22.52
CA ALA A 248 -0.02 6.27 23.93
C ALA A 248 -1.50 6.61 24.13
N ALA A 249 -2.10 6.04 25.17
CA ALA A 249 -3.44 6.35 25.63
C ALA A 249 -3.40 6.76 27.09
N SER A 250 -4.22 7.77 27.45
CA SER A 250 -4.30 8.27 28.81
C SER A 250 -5.74 8.25 29.32
N ILE A 251 -5.90 8.00 30.61
CA ILE A 251 -7.16 8.11 31.32
C ILE A 251 -6.97 9.01 32.54
N LEU A 252 -7.96 9.85 32.81
CA LEU A 252 -8.00 10.67 34.02
C LEU A 252 -8.96 10.00 35.02
N LEU A 253 -8.47 9.75 36.23
CA LEU A 253 -9.27 9.28 37.36
C LEU A 253 -9.50 10.46 38.31
N GLU A 254 -10.76 10.84 38.49
CA GLU A 254 -11.17 11.90 39.41
C GLU A 254 -11.37 11.33 40.82
N PHE A 255 -11.04 12.11 41.84
CA PHE A 255 -11.21 11.68 43.23
C PHE A 255 -12.54 12.18 43.77
N ASP A 256 -13.29 11.30 44.40
CA ASP A 256 -14.50 11.62 45.18
C ASP A 256 -14.18 11.88 46.67
#